data_AF-A0A6V7I9J9-F1
#
_entry.id   AF-A0A6V7I9J9-F1
#
_cell.length_a   1.000
_cell.length_b   1.000
_cell.length_c   1.000
_cell.angle_alpha   90.00
_cell.angle_beta   90.00
_cell.angle_gamma   90.00
#
_symmetry.space_group_name_H-M   'P 1'
#
loop_
_entity.id
_entity.type
_entity.pdbx_description
1 polymer ?
#
loop_
_entity_poly.entity_id
_entity_poly.type
_entity_poly.pdbx_seq_one_letter_code
_entity_poly.pdbx_strand_id
1 'polypeptide(L)' 'FVAHPNVQQLLASIWYEGLPGFRRKNMVLQALEIVRIGILFPLLSIAYIIAPCSVPGQTMRKPFIKFICHSASYFTFL' A
#
# COMPACT_ATOMS: atom_id res chain seq x y z
N PHE A 1 -4.33 25.92 -2.32
CA PHE A 1 -3.58 25.26 -3.41
C PHE A 1 -3.59 23.74 -3.28
N VAL A 2 -3.01 23.14 -2.22
CA VAL A 2 -2.89 21.65 -2.11
C VAL A 2 -4.23 20.92 -2.01
N ALA A 3 -5.21 21.48 -1.31
CA ALA A 3 -6.56 20.91 -1.19
C ALA A 3 -7.43 21.06 -2.46
N HIS A 4 -6.89 21.60 -3.56
CA HIS A 4 -7.64 21.79 -4.80
C HIS A 4 -8.06 20.41 -5.39
N PRO A 5 -9.31 20.23 -5.86
CA PRO A 5 -9.82 18.93 -6.30
C PRO A 5 -8.96 18.22 -7.34
N ASN A 6 -8.47 18.95 -8.36
CA ASN A 6 -7.63 18.35 -9.40
C ASN A 6 -6.28 17.84 -8.86
N VAL A 7 -5.72 18.54 -7.87
CA VAL A 7 -4.46 18.13 -7.21
C VAL A 7 -4.71 16.89 -6.36
N GLN A 8 -5.83 16.87 -5.63
CA GLN A 8 -6.23 15.72 -4.81
C GLN A 8 -6.52 14.47 -5.67
N GLN A 9 -7.13 14.64 -6.84
CA GLN A 9 -7.36 13.54 -7.78
C GLN A 9 -6.05 12.93 -8.28
N LEU A 10 -5.07 13.77 -8.62
CA LEU A 10 -3.73 13.32 -9.04
C LEU A 10 -2.99 12.62 -7.89
N LEU A 11 -3.01 13.20 -6.69
CA LEU A 11 -2.38 12.58 -5.52
C LEU A 11 -3.02 11.23 -5.20
N ALA A 12 -4.35 11.13 -5.28
CA ALA A 12 -5.04 9.87 -5.07
C ALA A 12 -4.72 8.81 -6.14
N SER A 13 -4.53 9.19 -7.41
CA SER A 13 -4.13 8.23 -8.44
C SER A 13 -2.73 7.67 -8.20
N ILE A 14 -1.80 8.49 -7.72
CA ILE A 14 -0.45 8.07 -7.33
C ILE A 14 -0.50 7.21 -6.06
N TRP A 15 -1.31 7.62 -5.07
CA TRP A 15 -1.40 6.94 -3.79
C TRP A 15 -1.91 5.50 -3.92
N TYR A 16 -2.94 5.27 -4.72
CA TYR A 16 -3.55 3.96 -4.95
C TYR A 16 -3.02 3.24 -6.20
N GLU A 17 -1.84 3.64 -6.69
CA GLU A 17 -1.23 3.05 -7.87
C GLU A 17 -1.06 1.53 -7.72
N GLY A 18 -1.52 0.79 -8.73
CA GLY A 18 -1.43 -0.67 -8.78
C GLY A 18 -2.34 -1.41 -7.79
N LEU A 19 -3.39 -0.74 -7.29
CA LEU A 19 -4.55 -1.31 -6.61
C LEU A 19 -5.84 -0.89 -7.35
N PRO A 20 -6.09 -1.47 -8.55
CA PRO A 20 -7.20 -1.04 -9.39
C PRO A 20 -8.54 -1.20 -8.65
N GLY A 21 -9.31 -0.12 -8.62
CA GLY A 21 -10.64 -0.12 -8.01
C GLY A 21 -10.66 -0.13 -6.48
N PHE A 22 -9.52 -0.07 -5.77
CA PHE A 22 -9.49 -0.05 -4.29
C PHE A 22 -10.42 1.01 -3.70
N ARG A 23 -10.38 2.25 -4.23
CA ARG A 23 -11.26 3.34 -3.80
C ARG A 23 -12.76 3.09 -4.03
N ARG A 24 -13.11 2.19 -4.94
CA ARG A 24 -14.50 1.84 -5.28
C ARG A 24 -15.01 0.62 -4.52
N LYS A 25 -14.14 -0.11 -3.82
CA LYS A 25 -14.52 -1.25 -2.97
C LYS A 25 -15.30 -0.76 -1.76
N ASN A 26 -16.18 -1.61 -1.24
CA ASN A 26 -16.83 -1.34 0.05
C ASN A 26 -15.80 -1.41 1.20
N MET A 27 -16.17 -0.87 2.37
CA MET A 27 -15.26 -0.76 3.51
C MET A 27 -14.74 -2.12 4.00
N VAL A 28 -15.58 -3.16 3.96
CA VAL A 28 -15.20 -4.51 4.38
C VAL A 28 -14.12 -5.10 3.47
N LEU A 29 -14.26 -4.96 2.17
CA LEU A 29 -13.27 -5.44 1.20
C LEU A 29 -11.97 -4.63 1.26
N GLN A 30 -12.05 -3.31 1.50
CA GLN A 30 -10.87 -2.48 1.75
C GLN A 30 -10.12 -2.94 3.00
N ALA A 31 -10.84 -3.16 4.10
CA ALA A 31 -10.27 -3.63 5.35
C ALA A 31 -9.60 -5.00 5.19
N LEU A 32 -10.26 -5.95 4.52
CA LEU A 32 -9.72 -7.27 4.25
C LEU A 32 -8.41 -7.20 3.45
N GLU A 33 -8.35 -6.32 2.44
CA GLU A 33 -7.15 -6.15 1.62
C GLU A 33 -6.01 -5.48 2.41
N ILE A 34 -6.32 -4.49 3.25
CA ILE A 34 -5.35 -3.86 4.15
C ILE A 34 -4.79 -4.89 5.14
N VAL A 35 -5.65 -5.69 5.78
CA VAL A 35 -5.23 -6.75 6.72
C VAL A 35 -4.38 -7.79 6.01
N ARG A 36 -4.77 -8.21 4.80
CA ARG A 36 -3.97 -9.15 3.99
C ARG A 36 -2.58 -8.61 3.69
N ILE A 37 -2.46 -7.34 3.26
CA ILE A 37 -1.16 -6.71 3.00
C ILE A 37 -0.36 -6.59 4.29
N GLY A 38 -1.02 -6.20 5.39
CA GLY A 38 -0.44 -6.13 6.73
C GLY A 38 0.18 -7.46 7.14
N ILE A 39 -0.57 -8.56 7.11
CA ILE A 39 -0.05 -9.90 7.47
C ILE A 39 1.15 -10.31 6.58
N LEU A 40 1.15 -9.89 5.32
CA LEU A 40 2.24 -10.18 4.36
C LEU A 40 3.44 -9.23 4.47
N PHE A 41 3.43 -8.23 5.37
CA PHE A 41 4.50 -7.24 5.47
C PHE A 41 5.92 -7.84 5.58
N PRO A 42 6.21 -8.90 6.37
CA PRO A 42 7.58 -9.41 6.48
C PRO A 42 8.04 -10.04 5.16
N LEU A 43 7.17 -10.77 4.48
CA LEU A 43 7.47 -11.40 3.19
C LEU A 43 7.70 -10.35 2.10
N LEU A 44 6.86 -9.31 2.04
CA LEU A 44 7.04 -8.20 1.10
C LEU A 44 8.34 -7.45 1.37
N SER A 45 8.72 -7.27 2.64
CA SER A 45 9.95 -6.58 3.05
C SER A 45 11.19 -7.38 2.66
N ILE A 46 11.19 -8.69 2.92
CA ILE A 46 12.28 -9.60 2.53
C ILE A 46 12.41 -9.64 1.01
N ALA A 47 11.30 -9.78 0.27
CA ALA A 47 11.31 -9.77 -1.20
C ALA A 47 11.89 -8.47 -1.77
N TYR A 48 11.59 -7.33 -1.14
CA TYR A 48 12.15 -6.04 -1.53
C TYR A 48 13.68 -5.97 -1.32
N ILE A 49 14.19 -6.56 -0.23
CA ILE A 49 15.63 -6.59 0.08
C ILE A 49 16.38 -7.53 -0.88
N ILE A 50 15.86 -8.74 -1.08
CA ILE A 50 16.55 -9.80 -1.84
C ILE A 50 16.41 -9.58 -3.36
N ALA A 51 15.23 -9.19 -3.82
CA ALA A 51 14.90 -9.10 -5.24
C ALA A 51 14.13 -7.79 -5.56
N PRO A 52 14.76 -6.61 -5.45
CA PRO A 52 14.10 -5.31 -5.54
C PRO A 52 13.43 -5.03 -6.89
N CYS A 53 13.91 -5.67 -7.96
CA CYS A 53 13.36 -5.53 -9.32
C CYS A 53 12.24 -6.53 -9.62
N SER A 54 12.00 -7.52 -8.75
CA SER A 54 10.91 -8.49 -8.91
C SER A 54 9.54 -7.85 -8.70
N VAL A 55 8.47 -8.48 -9.19
CA VAL A 55 7.09 -8.02 -8.98
C VAL A 55 6.74 -7.78 -7.50
N PRO A 56 7.02 -8.70 -6.54
CA PRO A 56 6.77 -8.45 -5.13
C PRO A 56 7.66 -7.32 -4.57
N GLY A 57 8.93 -7.23 -4.99
CA GLY A 57 9.83 -6.14 -4.60
C GLY A 57 9.31 -4.77 -5.07
N GLN A 58 8.87 -4.67 -6.32
CA GLN A 58 8.26 -3.44 -6.86
C GLN A 58 6.92 -3.11 -6.18
N THR A 59 6.18 -4.12 -5.70
CA THR A 59 4.93 -3.90 -4.96
C THR A 59 5.14 -3.09 -3.68
N MET A 60 6.24 -3.32 -2.95
CA MET A 60 6.61 -2.55 -1.75
C MET A 60 6.94 -1.07 -2.06
N ARG A 61 7.27 -0.73 -3.30
CA ARG A 61 7.57 0.66 -3.69
C ARG A 61 6.32 1.54 -3.79
N LYS A 62 5.14 0.93 -3.97
CA LYS A 62 3.86 1.65 -4.04
C LYS A 62 3.57 2.35 -2.70
N PRO A 63 3.16 3.63 -2.70
CA PRO A 63 3.09 4.45 -1.48
C PRO A 63 2.11 3.89 -0.45
N PHE A 64 0.90 3.48 -0.86
CA PHE A 64 -0.08 2.92 0.07
C PHE A 64 0.34 1.57 0.66
N ILE A 65 1.00 0.70 -0.13
CA ILE A 65 1.54 -0.57 0.35
C ILE A 65 2.60 -0.31 1.42
N LYS A 66 3.55 0.59 1.13
CA LYS A 66 4.61 0.99 2.06
C LYS A 66 4.04 1.52 3.38
N PHE A 67 3.00 2.35 3.31
CA PHE A 67 2.30 2.87 4.49
C PHE A 67 1.72 1.75 5.36
N ILE A 68 1.03 0.77 4.76
CA ILE A 68 0.47 -0.38 5.48
C ILE A 68 1.58 -1.20 6.14
N CYS A 69 2.66 -1.50 5.41
CA CYS A 69 3.77 -2.30 5.93
C CYS A 69 4.46 -1.62 7.12
N HIS A 70 4.70 -0.30 7.06
CA HIS A 70 5.26 0.43 8.20
C HIS A 70 4.30 0.42 9.41
N SER A 71 3.01 0.63 9.17
CA SER A 71 2.00 0.61 10.22
C SER A 71 1.92 -0.78 10.88
N ALA A 72 1.89 -1.85 10.09
CA ALA A 72 1.84 -3.23 10.58
C ALA A 72 3.10 -3.62 11.36
N SER A 73 4.29 -3.20 10.89
CA SER A 73 5.54 -3.38 11.62
C SER A 73 5.50 -2.71 12.99
N TYR A 74 4.99 -1.46 13.04
CA TYR A 74 4.84 -0.74 14.30
C TYR A 74 3.84 -1.42 15.25
N PHE A 75 2.69 -1.89 14.74
CA PHE A 75 1.74 -2.67 15.54
C PHE A 75 2.32 -3.99 16.07
N THR A 76 3.24 -4.62 15.34
CA THR A 76 3.90 -5.87 15.77
C THR A 76 5.00 -5.60 16.81
N PHE A 77 5.57 -4.41 16.79
CA PHE A 77 6.60 -3.98 17.75
C PHE A 77 6.03 -3.66 19.14
N LEU A 78 4.84 -3.04 19.17
CA LEU A 78 4.11 -2.73 20.40
C LEU A 78 3.61 -4.00 21.11
#